data_AF-A0A1I0QYV8-F1
#
_entry.id   AF-A0A1I0QYV8-F1
#
_cell.length_a   1.000
_cell.length_b   1.000
_cell.length_c   1.000
_cell.angle_alpha   90.00
_cell.angle_beta   90.00
_cell.angle_gamma   90.00
#
_symmetry.space_group_name_H-M   'P 1'
#
loop_
_entity.id
_entity.type
_entity.pdbx_description
1 polymer ?
#
loop_
_entity_poly.entity_id
_entity_poly.type
_entity_poly.pdbx_seq_one_letter_code
_entity_poly.pdbx_strand_id
1 'polypeptide(L)'
;MKILNWVVTAIVGIAVTIAIAGQQFVWPAFAIGVGTVVTALVLLVRRGGRKYYAAAGTAYCLGLAGVIYTTSLLPAAYSESPYAVLLSLGFVSGVLVFAQNAGRQIVKRTFGNGSGEGAATKIYDAFAAIVGLVGMVWTVLTAQEKAMRYGGISIGGTTGLVLNFLGIELPIPWIIQSGVDASLVLFIGGVLIGFHTLESIHTTWHATKATAKASASAGKSVGSKTASAVGSLRESSGDEN
;
A
#
# COMPACT_ATOMS: atom_id res chain seq x y z
N MET A 1 -14.27 -10.18 -8.91
CA MET A 1 -14.25 -8.77 -9.38
C MET A 1 -13.35 -7.81 -8.57
N LYS A 2 -12.87 -8.16 -7.35
CA LYS A 2 -12.08 -7.23 -6.51
C LYS A 2 -10.63 -6.97 -6.98
N ILE A 3 -10.00 -7.97 -7.62
CA ILE A 3 -8.62 -7.87 -8.13
C ILE A 3 -8.54 -6.99 -9.38
N LEU A 4 -9.58 -7.04 -10.21
CA LEU A 4 -9.64 -6.31 -11.48
C LEU A 4 -9.57 -4.79 -11.27
N ASN A 5 -10.09 -4.28 -10.14
CA ASN A 5 -10.24 -2.84 -9.95
C ASN A 5 -8.92 -2.10 -9.72
N TRP A 6 -8.00 -2.63 -8.91
CA TRP A 6 -6.72 -1.97 -8.65
C TRP A 6 -5.74 -2.14 -9.81
N VAL A 7 -5.78 -3.28 -10.49
CA VAL A 7 -4.99 -3.52 -11.72
C VAL A 7 -5.41 -2.52 -12.80
N VAL A 8 -6.71 -2.37 -13.06
CA VAL A 8 -7.22 -1.42 -14.06
C VAL A 8 -6.79 0.01 -13.71
N THR A 9 -6.84 0.40 -12.42
CA THR A 9 -6.37 1.73 -12.02
C THR A 9 -4.88 1.92 -12.29
N ALA A 10 -4.05 0.92 -12.00
CA ALA A 10 -2.62 0.96 -12.30
C ALA A 10 -2.35 1.07 -13.81
N ILE A 11 -3.10 0.32 -14.64
CA ILE A 11 -3.00 0.41 -16.11
C ILE A 11 -3.29 1.82 -16.61
N VAL A 12 -4.32 2.49 -16.06
CA VAL A 12 -4.63 3.88 -16.43
C VAL A 12 -3.47 4.81 -16.10
N GLY A 13 -2.87 4.67 -14.91
CA GLY A 13 -1.68 5.44 -14.53
C GLY A 13 -0.49 5.18 -15.46
N ILE A 14 -0.20 3.91 -15.76
CA ILE A 14 0.87 3.51 -16.67
C ILE A 14 0.65 4.11 -18.06
N ALA A 15 -0.57 4.03 -18.60
CA ALA A 15 -0.91 4.61 -19.89
C ALA A 15 -0.67 6.13 -19.92
N VAL A 16 -1.04 6.84 -18.85
CA VAL A 16 -0.76 8.28 -18.73
C VAL A 16 0.73 8.55 -18.66
N THR A 17 1.51 7.77 -17.91
CA THR A 17 2.97 7.91 -17.86
C THR A 17 3.58 7.72 -19.24
N ILE A 18 3.17 6.69 -19.98
CA ILE A 18 3.67 6.43 -21.34
C ILE A 18 3.32 7.59 -22.27
N ALA A 19 2.08 8.08 -22.24
CA ALA A 19 1.62 9.19 -23.08
C ALA A 19 2.42 10.48 -22.84
N ILE A 20 2.75 10.76 -21.57
CA ILE A 20 3.55 11.94 -21.18
C ILE A 20 5.03 11.73 -21.49
N ALA A 21 5.56 10.52 -21.24
CA ALA A 21 6.95 10.18 -21.52
C ALA A 21 7.28 10.18 -23.02
N GLY A 22 6.28 9.99 -23.89
CA GLY A 22 6.43 10.12 -25.34
C GLY A 22 6.63 11.58 -25.83
N GLN A 23 6.46 12.59 -24.96
CA GLN A 23 6.71 13.98 -25.30
C GLN A 23 8.21 14.31 -25.18
N GLN A 24 8.76 15.00 -26.17
CA GLN A 24 10.15 15.47 -26.12
C GLN A 24 10.31 16.45 -24.94
N PHE A 25 11.45 16.36 -24.22
CA PHE A 25 11.81 17.21 -23.07
C PHE A 25 11.09 16.94 -21.74
N VAL A 26 10.36 15.83 -21.60
CA VAL A 26 9.77 15.48 -20.30
C VAL A 26 10.72 14.66 -19.43
N TRP A 27 10.94 15.14 -18.21
CA TRP A 27 11.79 14.50 -17.22
C TRP A 27 11.13 13.21 -16.69
N PRO A 28 11.85 12.09 -16.55
CA PRO A 28 11.27 10.82 -16.10
C PRO A 28 10.49 10.91 -14.79
N ALA A 29 11.01 11.64 -13.81
CA ALA A 29 10.34 11.85 -12.54
C ALA A 29 8.98 12.54 -12.69
N PHE A 30 8.85 13.49 -13.62
CA PHE A 30 7.59 14.19 -13.87
C PHE A 30 6.55 13.25 -14.50
N ALA A 31 6.90 12.50 -15.55
CA ALA A 31 5.99 11.55 -16.19
C ALA A 31 5.51 10.46 -15.21
N ILE A 32 6.43 9.96 -14.39
CA ILE A 32 6.11 9.00 -13.33
C ILE A 32 5.19 9.65 -12.28
N GLY A 33 5.48 10.90 -11.87
CA GLY A 33 4.68 11.64 -10.90
C GLY A 33 3.25 11.90 -11.37
N VAL A 34 3.05 12.25 -12.64
CA VAL A 34 1.69 12.46 -13.17
C VAL A 34 0.92 11.14 -13.20
N GLY A 35 1.54 10.04 -13.65
CA GLY A 35 0.90 8.72 -13.65
C GLY A 35 0.51 8.23 -12.25
N THR A 36 1.34 8.50 -11.24
CA THR A 36 1.03 8.13 -9.84
C THR A 36 -0.13 8.94 -9.29
N VAL A 37 -0.16 10.24 -9.55
CA VAL A 37 -1.28 11.12 -9.17
C VAL A 37 -2.57 10.65 -9.84
N VAL A 38 -2.54 10.36 -11.14
CA VAL A 38 -3.72 9.82 -11.86
C VAL A 38 -4.17 8.49 -11.26
N THR A 39 -3.25 7.59 -10.95
CA THR A 39 -3.56 6.30 -10.29
C THR A 39 -4.29 6.53 -8.96
N ALA A 40 -3.78 7.44 -8.13
CA ALA A 40 -4.40 7.78 -6.86
C ALA A 40 -5.79 8.44 -7.04
N LEU A 41 -5.91 9.37 -7.99
CA LEU A 41 -7.17 10.06 -8.30
C LEU A 41 -8.25 9.11 -8.81
N VAL A 42 -7.91 8.17 -9.70
CA VAL A 42 -8.86 7.17 -10.20
C VAL A 42 -9.40 6.30 -9.06
N LEU A 43 -8.55 5.91 -8.10
CA LEU A 43 -9.02 5.22 -6.90
C LEU A 43 -9.87 6.13 -6.00
N LEU A 44 -9.52 7.42 -5.90
CA LEU A 44 -10.23 8.38 -5.06
C LEU A 44 -11.65 8.64 -5.59
N VAL A 45 -11.81 8.86 -6.90
CA VAL A 45 -13.09 9.21 -7.55
C VAL A 45 -14.03 8.00 -7.63
N ARG A 46 -13.49 6.77 -7.69
CA ARG A 46 -14.32 5.57 -7.71
C ARG A 46 -15.15 5.44 -6.44
N ARG A 47 -16.47 5.38 -6.63
CA ARG A 47 -17.46 5.19 -5.57
C ARG A 47 -17.63 3.70 -5.28
N GLY A 48 -17.60 3.35 -3.99
CA GLY A 48 -17.86 1.99 -3.50
C GLY A 48 -16.66 1.06 -3.53
N GLY A 49 -16.68 0.06 -2.65
CA GLY A 49 -15.62 -0.94 -2.51
C GLY A 49 -14.44 -0.54 -1.63
N ARG A 50 -13.62 -1.53 -1.26
CA ARG A 50 -12.36 -1.29 -0.54
C ARG A 50 -11.32 -0.77 -1.53
N LYS A 51 -10.69 0.34 -1.19
CA LYS A 51 -9.61 0.96 -1.97
C LYS A 51 -8.28 0.36 -1.51
N TYR A 52 -7.61 -0.33 -2.42
CA TYR A 52 -6.31 -0.98 -2.20
C TYR A 52 -5.22 -0.09 -2.77
N TYR A 53 -4.92 1.01 -2.06
CA TYR A 53 -4.00 2.03 -2.54
C TYR A 53 -2.57 1.50 -2.66
N ALA A 54 -2.08 0.76 -1.66
CA ALA A 54 -0.74 0.15 -1.69
C ALA A 54 -0.63 -0.88 -2.82
N ALA A 55 -1.66 -1.73 -3.00
CA ALA A 55 -1.66 -2.70 -4.11
C ALA A 55 -1.65 -2.01 -5.48
N ALA A 56 -2.40 -0.92 -5.66
CA ALA A 56 -2.41 -0.16 -6.91
C ALA A 56 -1.08 0.56 -7.16
N GLY A 57 -0.48 1.17 -6.13
CA GLY A 57 0.85 1.79 -6.23
C GLY A 57 1.93 0.77 -6.58
N THR A 58 1.93 -0.38 -5.91
CA THR A 58 2.81 -1.52 -6.25
C THR A 58 2.62 -1.98 -7.70
N ALA A 59 1.36 -2.19 -8.11
CA ALA A 59 1.04 -2.64 -9.45
C ALA A 59 1.45 -1.64 -10.52
N TYR A 60 1.30 -0.34 -10.23
CA TYR A 60 1.78 0.73 -11.09
C TYR A 60 3.30 0.67 -11.23
N CYS A 61 4.06 0.59 -10.12
CA CYS A 61 5.51 0.56 -10.16
C CYS A 61 6.06 -0.68 -10.88
N LEU A 62 5.56 -1.87 -10.53
CA LEU A 62 5.98 -3.12 -11.17
C LEU A 62 5.53 -3.21 -12.63
N GLY A 63 4.31 -2.74 -12.93
CA GLY A 63 3.79 -2.73 -14.29
C GLY A 63 4.58 -1.77 -15.18
N LEU A 64 4.89 -0.56 -14.69
CA LEU A 64 5.72 0.40 -15.41
C LEU A 64 7.15 -0.12 -15.62
N ALA A 65 7.75 -0.76 -14.61
CA ALA A 65 9.04 -1.42 -14.76
C ALA A 65 9.00 -2.52 -15.83
N GLY A 66 7.93 -3.32 -15.85
CA GLY A 66 7.70 -4.34 -16.87
C GLY A 66 7.55 -3.75 -18.28
N VAL A 67 6.86 -2.63 -18.43
CA VAL A 67 6.76 -1.92 -19.72
C VAL A 67 8.13 -1.40 -20.16
N ILE A 68 8.90 -0.78 -19.27
CA ILE A 68 10.26 -0.32 -19.59
C ILE A 68 11.15 -1.49 -20.02
N TYR A 69 11.04 -2.65 -19.37
CA TYR A 69 11.82 -3.84 -19.69
C TYR A 69 11.44 -4.46 -21.04
N THR A 70 10.14 -4.51 -21.35
CA THR A 70 9.61 -5.24 -22.52
C THR A 70 9.48 -4.40 -23.77
N THR A 71 9.50 -3.07 -23.65
CA THR A 71 9.22 -2.16 -24.77
C THR A 71 10.30 -1.09 -24.91
N SER A 72 10.62 -0.76 -26.16
CA SER A 72 11.46 0.40 -26.52
C SER A 72 10.65 1.68 -26.71
N LEU A 73 9.39 1.69 -26.23
CA LEU A 73 8.47 2.83 -26.39
C LEU A 73 8.93 4.06 -25.59
N LEU A 74 9.69 3.84 -24.53
CA LEU A 74 10.16 4.89 -23.64
C LEU A 74 11.59 5.30 -24.00
N PRO A 75 11.95 6.60 -23.86
CA PRO A 75 13.32 7.06 -24.07
C PRO A 75 14.35 6.29 -23.23
N ALA A 76 15.58 6.16 -23.72
CA ALA A 76 16.66 5.45 -23.03
C ALA A 76 16.95 5.97 -21.60
N ALA A 77 16.59 7.22 -21.30
CA ALA A 77 16.66 7.78 -19.95
C ALA A 77 15.82 7.00 -18.90
N TYR A 78 14.81 6.22 -19.34
CA TYR A 78 13.98 5.41 -18.46
C TYR A 78 14.57 4.02 -18.17
N SER A 79 15.45 3.49 -19.04
CA SER A 79 16.00 2.13 -18.92
C SER A 79 17.14 1.99 -17.90
N GLU A 80 17.71 3.10 -17.42
CA GLU A 80 18.79 3.08 -16.43
C GLU A 80 18.24 3.16 -14.99
N SER A 81 18.33 4.34 -14.36
CA SER A 81 17.97 4.56 -12.96
C SER A 81 16.47 4.33 -12.67
N PRO A 82 15.50 4.87 -13.45
CA PRO A 82 14.08 4.70 -13.14
C PRO A 82 13.63 3.24 -13.12
N TYR A 83 14.08 2.43 -14.08
CA TYR A 83 13.77 0.99 -14.14
C TYR A 83 14.21 0.26 -12.86
N ALA A 84 15.48 0.41 -12.47
CA ALA A 84 16.04 -0.30 -11.32
C ALA A 84 15.33 0.08 -10.01
N VAL A 85 14.98 1.35 -9.84
CA VAL A 85 14.27 1.86 -8.65
C VAL A 85 12.82 1.41 -8.62
N LEU A 86 12.09 1.51 -9.75
CA LEU A 86 10.70 1.04 -9.84
C LEU A 86 10.60 -0.46 -9.56
N LEU A 87 11.54 -1.25 -10.09
CA LEU A 87 11.55 -2.70 -9.90
C LEU A 87 11.88 -3.07 -8.45
N SER A 88 12.96 -2.53 -7.86
CA SER A 88 13.35 -2.84 -6.47
C SER A 88 12.27 -2.44 -5.47
N LEU A 89 11.85 -1.18 -5.48
CA LEU A 89 10.88 -0.67 -4.52
C LEU A 89 9.48 -1.24 -4.78
N GLY A 90 9.12 -1.45 -6.04
CA GLY A 90 7.90 -2.16 -6.42
C GLY A 90 7.89 -3.59 -5.89
N PHE A 91 9.02 -4.30 -5.95
CA PHE A 91 9.12 -5.67 -5.44
C PHE A 91 9.00 -5.72 -3.93
N VAL A 92 9.73 -4.86 -3.19
CA VAL A 92 9.62 -4.77 -1.73
C VAL A 92 8.19 -4.43 -1.32
N SER A 93 7.57 -3.44 -1.95
CA SER A 93 6.18 -3.09 -1.71
C SER A 93 5.22 -4.25 -2.03
N GLY A 94 5.52 -5.03 -3.08
CA GLY A 94 4.78 -6.24 -3.43
C GLY A 94 4.85 -7.32 -2.36
N VAL A 95 6.03 -7.57 -1.79
CA VAL A 95 6.21 -8.50 -0.67
C VAL A 95 5.41 -8.05 0.55
N LEU A 96 5.46 -6.75 0.90
CA LEU A 96 4.69 -6.21 2.02
C LEU A 96 3.18 -6.38 1.81
N VAL A 97 2.66 -6.01 0.63
CA VAL A 97 1.24 -6.15 0.29
C VAL A 97 0.82 -7.63 0.28
N PHE A 98 1.68 -8.53 -0.20
CA PHE A 98 1.43 -9.96 -0.18
C PHE A 98 1.37 -10.50 1.26
N ALA A 99 2.30 -10.11 2.11
CA ALA A 99 2.32 -10.50 3.52
C ALA A 99 1.06 -10.01 4.26
N GLN A 100 0.63 -8.77 4.03
CA GLN A 100 -0.62 -8.22 4.57
C GLN A 100 -1.84 -9.04 4.13
N ASN A 101 -1.92 -9.38 2.83
CA ASN A 101 -3.00 -10.18 2.29
C ASN A 101 -3.00 -11.62 2.81
N ALA A 102 -1.82 -12.24 2.94
CA ALA A 102 -1.66 -13.59 3.47
C ALA A 102 -2.09 -13.65 4.95
N GLY A 103 -1.59 -12.74 5.79
CA GLY A 103 -1.99 -12.72 7.19
C GLY A 103 -3.46 -12.38 7.39
N ARG A 104 -4.07 -11.59 6.50
CA ARG A 104 -5.53 -11.39 6.48
C ARG A 104 -6.30 -12.68 6.22
N GLN A 105 -5.84 -13.51 5.28
CA GLN A 105 -6.47 -14.81 5.02
C GLN A 105 -6.34 -15.75 6.22
N ILE A 106 -5.19 -15.73 6.90
CA ILE A 106 -4.98 -16.50 8.13
C ILE A 106 -5.97 -16.07 9.22
N VAL A 107 -6.07 -14.77 9.49
CA VAL A 107 -7.03 -14.22 10.48
C VAL A 107 -8.46 -14.61 10.12
N LYS A 108 -8.85 -14.53 8.84
CA LYS A 108 -10.18 -14.98 8.39
C LYS A 108 -10.43 -16.45 8.67
N ARG A 109 -9.43 -17.32 8.46
CA ARG A 109 -9.55 -18.76 8.73
C ARG A 109 -9.62 -19.06 10.22
N THR A 110 -8.84 -18.38 11.05
CA THR A 110 -8.78 -18.63 12.49
C THR A 110 -10.02 -18.11 13.24
N PHE A 111 -10.54 -16.94 12.86
CA PHE A 111 -11.66 -16.29 13.56
C PHE A 111 -13.01 -16.44 12.83
N GLY A 112 -13.04 -17.10 11.67
CA GLY A 112 -14.18 -17.14 10.76
C GLY A 112 -15.36 -18.05 11.14
N ASN A 113 -15.30 -18.79 12.26
CA ASN A 113 -16.36 -19.74 12.63
C ASN A 113 -17.33 -19.27 13.72
N GLY A 114 -17.13 -18.11 14.38
CA GLY A 114 -17.95 -17.77 15.57
C GLY A 114 -18.36 -16.32 15.76
N SER A 115 -17.66 -15.35 15.16
CA SER A 115 -18.05 -13.95 15.25
C SER A 115 -17.90 -13.33 13.88
N GLY A 116 -18.92 -12.59 13.43
CA GLY A 116 -18.99 -12.07 12.07
C GLY A 116 -17.72 -11.36 11.62
N GLU A 117 -17.56 -11.22 10.30
CA GLU A 117 -16.48 -10.52 9.58
C GLU A 117 -16.21 -9.05 10.00
N GLY A 118 -16.73 -8.59 11.14
CA GLY A 118 -17.03 -7.20 11.45
C GLY A 118 -15.92 -6.37 12.12
N ALA A 119 -15.05 -6.95 12.95
CA ALA A 119 -14.11 -6.17 13.79
C ALA A 119 -12.66 -6.67 13.75
N ALA A 120 -12.39 -7.94 14.08
CA ALA A 120 -11.02 -8.48 14.15
C ALA A 120 -10.26 -8.35 12.83
N THR A 121 -10.90 -8.65 11.70
CA THR A 121 -10.29 -8.48 10.38
C THR A 121 -9.98 -7.01 10.07
N LYS A 122 -10.83 -6.07 10.52
CA LYS A 122 -10.61 -4.62 10.28
C LYS A 122 -9.49 -4.06 11.14
N ILE A 123 -9.37 -4.52 12.39
CA ILE A 123 -8.26 -4.17 13.29
C ILE A 123 -6.95 -4.71 12.72
N TYR A 124 -6.93 -5.98 12.29
CA TYR A 124 -5.78 -6.56 11.62
C TYR A 124 -5.41 -5.78 10.35
N ASP A 125 -6.38 -5.45 9.51
CA ASP A 125 -6.15 -4.67 8.29
C ASP A 125 -5.51 -3.29 8.60
N ALA A 126 -5.95 -2.61 9.65
CA ALA A 126 -5.38 -1.33 10.07
C ALA A 126 -3.95 -1.49 10.60
N PHE A 127 -3.72 -2.48 11.47
CA PHE A 127 -2.39 -2.76 12.01
C PHE A 127 -1.40 -3.17 10.91
N ALA A 128 -1.81 -4.06 10.02
CA ALA A 128 -1.00 -4.54 8.91
C ALA A 128 -0.66 -3.40 7.93
N ALA A 129 -1.57 -2.46 7.70
CA ALA A 129 -1.31 -1.26 6.89
C ALA A 129 -0.28 -0.33 7.55
N ILE A 130 -0.35 -0.13 8.87
CA ILE A 130 0.64 0.67 9.62
C ILE A 130 2.02 0.00 9.58
N VAL A 131 2.09 -1.31 9.85
CA VAL A 131 3.35 -2.06 9.79
C VAL A 131 3.95 -2.03 8.38
N GLY A 132 3.13 -2.16 7.34
CA GLY A 132 3.57 -2.04 5.95
C GLY A 132 4.12 -0.65 5.64
N LEU A 133 3.47 0.41 6.11
CA LEU A 133 3.95 1.79 5.97
C LEU A 133 5.30 1.99 6.65
N VAL A 134 5.44 1.56 7.92
CA VAL A 134 6.70 1.67 8.67
C VAL A 134 7.81 0.88 7.96
N GLY A 135 7.54 -0.34 7.51
CA GLY A 135 8.48 -1.15 6.75
C GLY A 135 8.91 -0.49 5.43
N MET A 136 7.98 0.16 4.73
CA MET A 136 8.28 0.90 3.50
C MET A 136 9.17 2.11 3.79
N VAL A 137 8.83 2.92 4.79
CA VAL A 137 9.64 4.08 5.22
C VAL A 137 11.05 3.65 5.60
N TRP A 138 11.17 2.59 6.40
CA TRP A 138 12.46 2.02 6.80
C TRP A 138 13.29 1.59 5.60
N THR A 139 12.67 0.93 4.62
CA THR A 139 13.34 0.48 3.40
C THR A 139 13.89 1.66 2.61
N VAL A 140 13.09 2.72 2.42
CA VAL A 140 13.51 3.92 1.67
C VAL A 140 14.67 4.63 2.36
N LEU A 141 14.59 4.81 3.68
CA LEU A 141 15.66 5.46 4.46
C LEU A 141 16.95 4.64 4.41
N THR A 142 16.86 3.31 4.53
CA THR A 142 18.03 2.42 4.44
C THR A 142 18.65 2.47 3.04
N ALA A 143 17.82 2.46 1.99
CA ALA A 143 18.29 2.58 0.61
C ALA A 143 18.99 3.93 0.37
N GLN A 144 18.43 5.02 0.90
CA GLN A 144 19.02 6.36 0.82
C GLN A 144 20.35 6.43 1.57
N GLU A 145 20.41 5.97 2.82
CA GLU A 145 21.62 5.97 3.64
C GLU A 145 22.76 5.23 2.93
N LYS A 146 22.45 4.08 2.33
CA LYS A 146 23.42 3.30 1.53
C LYS A 146 23.80 4.03 0.24
N ALA A 147 22.86 4.66 -0.46
CA ALA A 147 23.16 5.45 -1.65
C ALA A 147 24.12 6.62 -1.35
N MET A 148 23.93 7.30 -0.22
CA MET A 148 24.80 8.40 0.22
C MET A 148 26.17 7.91 0.72
N ARG A 149 26.23 6.77 1.41
CA ARG A 149 27.50 6.22 1.93
C ARG A 149 28.37 5.58 0.86
N TYR A 150 27.78 4.93 -0.14
CA TYR A 150 28.51 4.13 -1.13
C TYR A 150 28.63 4.78 -2.51
N GLY A 151 28.22 6.05 -2.67
CA GLY A 151 28.56 6.85 -3.86
C GLY A 151 27.93 6.34 -5.16
N GLY A 152 26.63 6.07 -5.15
CA GLY A 152 25.87 5.64 -6.33
C GLY A 152 25.67 4.13 -6.37
N ILE A 153 24.45 3.70 -6.09
CA ILE A 153 24.09 2.28 -6.12
C ILE A 153 24.09 1.85 -7.58
N SER A 154 25.06 1.05 -7.97
CA SER A 154 25.11 0.45 -9.29
C SER A 154 24.13 -0.73 -9.39
N ILE A 155 23.74 -1.14 -10.62
CA ILE A 155 22.76 -2.19 -10.99
C ILE A 155 22.78 -3.50 -10.15
N GLY A 156 23.80 -3.77 -9.32
CA GLY A 156 23.73 -4.78 -8.25
C GLY A 156 22.80 -4.45 -7.07
N GLY A 157 22.24 -3.24 -7.02
CA GLY A 157 21.46 -2.71 -5.90
C GLY A 157 20.12 -3.38 -5.64
N THR A 158 19.42 -3.89 -6.65
CA THR A 158 18.15 -4.64 -6.50
C THR A 158 18.40 -5.98 -5.79
N THR A 159 19.36 -6.76 -6.28
CA THR A 159 19.76 -8.03 -5.67
C THR A 159 20.40 -7.80 -4.30
N GLY A 160 21.21 -6.75 -4.15
CA GLY A 160 21.81 -6.35 -2.87
C GLY A 160 20.79 -5.87 -1.84
N LEU A 161 19.73 -5.14 -2.23
CA LEU A 161 18.63 -4.74 -1.32
C LEU A 161 17.83 -5.95 -0.85
N VAL A 162 17.52 -6.88 -1.75
CA VAL A 162 16.79 -8.12 -1.43
C VAL A 162 17.65 -9.03 -0.55
N LEU A 163 18.91 -9.24 -0.88
CA LEU A 163 19.85 -10.03 -0.07
C LEU A 163 20.08 -9.40 1.29
N ASN A 164 20.18 -8.08 1.38
CA ASN A 164 20.34 -7.37 2.64
C ASN A 164 19.06 -7.37 3.48
N PHE A 165 17.88 -7.34 2.87
CA PHE A 165 16.61 -7.59 3.57
C PHE A 165 16.57 -9.02 4.16
N LEU A 166 17.28 -9.95 3.52
CA LEU A 166 17.49 -11.32 3.99
C LEU A 166 18.74 -11.48 4.89
N GLY A 167 19.44 -10.40 5.23
CA GLY A 167 20.62 -10.42 6.11
C GLY A 167 21.93 -10.92 5.48
N ILE A 168 22.01 -10.99 4.15
CA ILE A 168 23.17 -11.47 3.41
C ILE A 168 23.93 -10.29 2.81
N GLU A 169 25.14 -10.04 3.30
CA GLU A 169 26.05 -9.00 2.81
C GLU A 169 27.03 -9.62 1.79
N LEU A 170 27.04 -9.14 0.55
CA LEU A 170 28.03 -9.54 -0.46
C LEU A 170 28.84 -8.31 -0.92
N PRO A 171 30.18 -8.43 -1.06
CA PRO A 171 31.00 -7.37 -1.63
C PRO A 171 30.67 -7.20 -3.12
N ILE A 172 30.25 -5.99 -3.52
CA ILE A 172 29.84 -5.69 -4.90
C ILE A 172 31.07 -5.30 -5.74
N PRO A 173 31.34 -5.97 -6.88
CA PRO A 173 32.45 -5.59 -7.76
C PRO A 173 32.22 -4.23 -8.43
N TRP A 174 33.32 -3.52 -8.65
CA TRP A 174 33.49 -2.18 -9.24
C TRP A 174 33.02 -2.01 -10.70
N ILE A 175 32.40 -3.02 -11.33
CA ILE A 175 32.10 -3.07 -12.78
C ILE A 175 30.72 -2.50 -13.16
N ILE A 176 29.94 -2.07 -12.19
CA ILE A 176 28.59 -1.57 -12.48
C ILE A 176 28.61 -0.06 -12.25
N GLN A 177 28.54 0.72 -13.32
CA GLN A 177 28.84 2.16 -13.32
C GLN A 177 27.67 3.04 -13.78
N SER A 178 26.44 2.52 -13.81
CA SER A 178 25.24 3.35 -13.92
C SER A 178 24.66 3.53 -12.52
N GLY A 179 24.96 4.68 -11.91
CA GLY A 179 24.48 5.02 -10.58
C GLY A 179 22.97 5.17 -10.56
N VAL A 180 22.29 4.47 -9.66
CA VAL A 180 20.93 4.78 -9.25
C VAL A 180 20.94 6.14 -8.59
N ASP A 181 20.17 7.05 -9.15
CA ASP A 181 20.01 8.41 -8.65
C ASP A 181 19.24 8.39 -7.32
N ALA A 182 19.89 8.87 -6.25
CA ALA A 182 19.31 8.93 -4.92
C ALA A 182 18.02 9.78 -4.88
N SER A 183 17.91 10.79 -5.75
CA SER A 183 16.71 11.62 -5.86
C SER A 183 15.52 10.82 -6.43
N LEU A 184 15.77 9.93 -7.40
CA LEU A 184 14.76 9.02 -7.94
C LEU A 184 14.34 7.97 -6.92
N VAL A 185 15.28 7.45 -6.11
CA VAL A 185 14.96 6.55 -4.98
C VAL A 185 14.03 7.23 -3.99
N LEU A 186 14.35 8.45 -3.57
CA LEU A 186 13.52 9.22 -2.66
C LEU A 186 12.16 9.56 -3.26
N PHE A 187 12.13 9.92 -4.55
CA PHE A 187 10.89 10.25 -5.24
C PHE A 187 9.95 9.05 -5.35
N ILE A 188 10.42 7.93 -5.91
CA ILE A 188 9.61 6.71 -6.08
C ILE A 188 9.29 6.09 -4.71
N GLY A 189 10.23 6.12 -3.77
CA GLY A 189 10.00 5.73 -2.39
C GLY A 189 8.91 6.56 -1.72
N GLY A 190 8.97 7.88 -1.87
CA GLY A 190 7.95 8.81 -1.36
C GLY A 190 6.58 8.58 -1.98
N VAL A 191 6.51 8.29 -3.28
CA VAL A 191 5.26 7.89 -3.97
C VAL A 191 4.67 6.64 -3.32
N LEU A 192 5.47 5.59 -3.13
CA LEU A 192 5.00 4.33 -2.53
C LEU A 192 4.59 4.53 -1.06
N ILE A 193 5.35 5.29 -0.28
CA ILE A 193 4.99 5.71 1.08
C ILE A 193 3.62 6.42 1.05
N GLY A 194 3.39 7.30 0.08
CA GLY A 194 2.11 7.98 -0.13
C GLY A 194 0.96 6.99 -0.34
N PHE A 195 1.12 5.99 -1.21
CA PHE A 195 0.10 4.94 -1.41
C PHE A 195 -0.15 4.10 -0.16
N HIS A 196 0.90 3.69 0.56
CA HIS A 196 0.76 2.97 1.84
C HIS A 196 0.10 3.83 2.92
N THR A 197 0.38 5.13 2.94
CA THR A 197 -0.25 6.09 3.83
C THR A 197 -1.74 6.22 3.52
N LEU A 198 -2.11 6.38 2.24
CA LEU A 198 -3.51 6.43 1.81
C LEU A 198 -4.25 5.13 2.15
N GLU A 199 -3.61 3.97 2.01
CA GLU A 199 -4.19 2.69 2.43
C GLU A 199 -4.41 2.68 3.95
N SER A 200 -3.39 3.03 4.74
CA SER A 200 -3.45 3.07 6.21
C SER A 200 -4.56 4.00 6.72
N ILE A 201 -4.67 5.22 6.17
CA ILE A 201 -5.72 6.17 6.52
C ILE A 201 -7.09 5.57 6.19
N HIS A 202 -7.24 5.00 4.99
CA HIS A 202 -8.50 4.41 4.55
C HIS A 202 -8.91 3.21 5.42
N THR A 203 -8.01 2.28 5.71
CA THR A 203 -8.29 1.10 6.54
C THR A 203 -8.60 1.49 7.98
N THR A 204 -7.83 2.42 8.55
CA THR A 204 -8.03 2.92 9.92
C THR A 204 -9.38 3.61 10.05
N TRP A 205 -9.75 4.48 9.11
CA TRP A 205 -11.06 5.14 9.09
C TRP A 205 -12.23 4.14 9.08
N HIS A 206 -12.15 3.10 8.26
CA HIS A 206 -13.18 2.06 8.20
C HIS A 206 -13.21 1.18 9.46
N ALA A 207 -12.06 0.90 10.06
CA ALA A 207 -11.98 0.21 11.34
C ALA A 207 -12.65 1.04 12.45
N THR A 208 -12.32 2.33 12.57
CA THR A 208 -12.92 3.24 13.54
C THR A 208 -14.44 3.35 13.37
N LYS A 209 -14.93 3.50 12.14
CA LYS A 209 -16.38 3.51 11.86
C LYS A 209 -17.07 2.20 12.26
N ALA A 210 -16.41 1.07 12.03
CA ALA A 210 -16.96 -0.23 12.42
C ALA A 210 -17.03 -0.38 13.94
N THR A 211 -15.97 0.01 14.66
CA THR A 211 -15.92 0.00 16.11
C THR A 211 -16.99 0.92 16.70
N ALA A 212 -17.11 2.15 16.20
CA ALA A 212 -18.14 3.10 16.64
C ALA A 212 -19.56 2.54 16.43
N LYS A 213 -19.83 1.92 15.28
CA LYS A 213 -21.13 1.28 15.00
C LYS A 213 -21.41 0.11 15.95
N ALA A 214 -20.41 -0.72 16.23
CA ALA A 214 -20.53 -1.84 17.16
C ALA A 214 -20.83 -1.35 18.59
N SER A 215 -20.10 -0.33 19.07
CA SER A 215 -20.32 0.28 20.38
C SER A 215 -21.71 0.92 20.47
N ALA A 216 -22.17 1.61 19.43
CA ALA A 216 -23.51 2.18 19.39
C ALA A 216 -24.62 1.11 19.42
N SER A 217 -24.45 -0.02 18.72
CA SER A 217 -25.40 -1.13 18.78
C SER A 217 -25.41 -1.84 20.13
N ALA A 218 -24.23 -2.01 20.75
CA ALA A 218 -24.13 -2.59 22.09
C ALA A 218 -24.82 -1.68 23.12
N GLY A 219 -24.56 -0.36 23.07
CA GLY A 219 -25.21 0.63 23.93
C GLY A 219 -26.73 0.67 23.77
N LYS A 220 -27.25 0.56 22.53
CA LYS A 220 -28.70 0.42 22.30
C LYS A 220 -29.27 -0.86 22.90
N SER A 221 -28.57 -1.99 22.79
CA SER A 221 -29.04 -3.27 23.36
C SER A 221 -29.03 -3.28 24.89
N VAL A 222 -28.05 -2.62 25.51
CA VAL A 222 -27.97 -2.46 26.96
C VAL A 222 -29.06 -1.50 27.42
N GLY A 223 -29.21 -0.35 26.75
CA GLY A 223 -30.27 0.61 27.05
C GLY A 223 -31.67 0.01 26.91
N SER A 224 -31.93 -0.81 25.89
CA SER A 224 -33.21 -1.51 25.75
C SER A 224 -33.43 -2.54 26.86
N LYS A 225 -32.40 -3.31 27.23
CA LYS A 225 -32.50 -4.27 28.35
C LYS A 225 -32.75 -3.57 29.69
N THR A 226 -32.07 -2.46 29.95
CA THR A 226 -32.27 -1.66 31.17
C THR A 226 -33.67 -1.03 31.18
N ALA A 227 -34.14 -0.47 30.06
CA ALA A 227 -35.48 0.09 29.96
C ALA A 227 -36.57 -0.97 30.16
N SER A 228 -36.41 -2.17 29.60
CA SER A 228 -37.31 -3.30 29.82
C SER A 228 -37.30 -3.77 31.28
N ALA A 229 -36.13 -3.86 31.92
CA ALA A 229 -36.02 -4.25 33.33
C ALA A 229 -36.66 -3.24 34.29
N VAL A 230 -36.51 -1.93 34.01
CA VAL A 230 -37.16 -0.86 34.78
C VAL A 230 -38.68 -0.87 34.56
N GLY A 231 -39.14 -1.15 33.34
CA GLY A 231 -40.57 -1.33 33.04
C GLY A 231 -41.19 -2.47 33.84
N SER A 232 -40.55 -3.64 33.86
CA SER A 232 -41.05 -4.80 34.62
C SER A 232 -41.10 -4.59 36.14
N LEU A 233 -40.17 -3.79 36.70
CA LEU A 233 -40.18 -3.44 38.12
C LEU A 233 -41.34 -2.48 38.47
N ARG A 234 -41.71 -1.61 37.55
CA ARG A 234 -42.81 -0.64 37.73
C ARG A 234 -44.19 -1.27 37.56
N GLU A 235 -44.33 -2.28 36.70
CA GLU A 235 -45.56 -3.11 36.62
C GLU A 235 -45.74 -3.96 37.88
N SER A 236 -44.68 -4.61 38.36
CA SER A 236 -44.74 -5.45 39.57
C SER A 236 -45.10 -4.70 40.86
N SER A 237 -44.94 -3.37 40.90
CA SER A 237 -45.26 -2.54 42.06
C SER A 237 -46.63 -1.86 41.97
N GLY A 238 -47.33 -1.99 40.84
CA GLY A 238 -48.69 -1.48 40.63
C GLY A 238 -49.79 -2.45 41.05
N ASP A 239 -49.51 -3.76 41.11
CA ASP A 239 -50.48 -4.82 41.41
C ASP A 239 -50.65 -5.13 42.92
N GLU A 240 -49.98 -4.38 43.81
CA GLU A 240 -50.06 -4.57 45.28
C GLU A 240 -51.00 -3.57 46.01
N ASN A 241 -51.82 -2.80 45.29
CA ASN A 241 -52.86 -1.92 45.87
C ASN A 241 -54.26 -2.29 45.40
#